data_AF-A0A0C3EWP3-F1
#
_entry.id   AF-A0A0C3EWP3-F1
#
_cell.length_a   1.000
_cell.length_b   1.000
_cell.length_c   1.000
_cell.angle_alpha   90.00
_cell.angle_beta   90.00
_cell.angle_gamma   90.00
#
_symmetry.space_group_name_H-M   'P 1'
#
loop_
_entity.id
_entity.type
_entity.pdbx_description
1 polymer ?
#
loop_
_entity_poly.entity_id
_entity_poly.type
_entity_poly.pdbx_seq_one_letter_code
_entity_poly.pdbx_strand_id
1 'polypeptide(L)'
;MSKPSTKILDHIVHLTPPGTVEKTAQQFRDLGFIVVPGGTHTGGLAENCLVVFQDGVYLELFSFTHPLSHYPPSSPEREKQDGSGVEYLPDMKGGRERPDGKVLEWVILGPGPELKRGTVLFFCGDVTLRHWRVPFDPPSNTWHPSTTSGIAHVRVLVDEKDIVTLLNQLTSIINSQPITATETETAWVLNTLSTLSSTSGYKSLQLIVSTLKQDDKHKVLKERGPGVYEVGL
;
A
#
# COMPACT_ATOMS: atom_id res chain seq x y z
N MET A 1 27.88 3.72 -2.58
CA MET A 1 26.51 4.13 -2.17
C MET A 1 25.90 2.97 -1.40
N SER A 2 25.28 3.21 -0.24
CA SER A 2 24.55 2.16 0.48
C SER A 2 23.32 1.74 -0.33
N LYS A 3 22.98 0.44 -0.33
CA LYS A 3 21.74 -0.03 -0.96
C LYS A 3 20.52 0.60 -0.27
N PRO A 4 19.45 0.98 -1.00
CA PRO A 4 18.20 1.46 -0.39
C PRO A 4 17.66 0.44 0.61
N SER A 5 17.11 0.91 1.73
CA SER A 5 16.51 0.02 2.72
C SER A 5 15.17 -0.52 2.20
N THR A 6 15.01 -1.83 2.25
CA THR A 6 13.75 -2.53 1.94
C THR A 6 12.84 -2.67 3.17
N LYS A 7 13.26 -2.13 4.31
CA LYS A 7 12.58 -2.23 5.61
C LYS A 7 11.70 -1.02 5.92
N ILE A 8 11.59 -0.06 5.00
CA ILE A 8 10.80 1.17 5.20
C ILE A 8 9.42 0.96 4.59
N LEU A 9 8.36 1.13 5.39
CA LEU A 9 7.01 1.21 4.84
C LEU A 9 6.79 2.62 4.26
N ASP A 10 6.45 2.69 2.98
CA ASP A 10 6.12 3.97 2.33
C ASP A 10 4.63 4.26 2.39
N HIS A 11 3.78 3.32 1.97
CA HIS A 11 2.33 3.45 2.00
C HIS A 11 1.59 2.11 1.92
N ILE A 12 0.29 2.15 2.17
CA ILE A 12 -0.65 1.03 1.98
C ILE A 12 -1.72 1.47 1.00
N VAL A 13 -1.98 0.66 -0.03
CA VAL A 13 -3.04 0.94 -1.02
C VAL A 13 -4.37 0.36 -0.53
N HIS A 14 -5.37 1.21 -0.38
CA HIS A 14 -6.76 0.83 -0.15
C HIS A 14 -7.53 0.94 -1.49
N LEU A 15 -7.65 -0.19 -2.19
CA LEU A 15 -8.37 -0.27 -3.45
C LEU A 15 -9.88 -0.24 -3.21
N THR A 16 -10.54 0.75 -3.81
CA THR A 16 -11.99 0.98 -3.73
C THR A 16 -12.69 0.52 -5.01
N PRO A 17 -14.02 0.31 -5.01
CA PRO A 17 -14.78 0.09 -6.24
C PRO A 17 -14.53 1.20 -7.28
N PRO A 18 -14.58 0.91 -8.58
CA PRO A 18 -14.30 1.91 -9.61
C PRO A 18 -15.18 3.16 -9.52
N GLY A 19 -14.58 4.34 -9.67
CA GLY A 19 -15.24 5.65 -9.63
C GLY A 19 -15.75 6.05 -8.25
N THR A 20 -15.23 5.46 -7.17
CA THR A 20 -15.73 5.70 -5.80
C THR A 20 -14.71 6.29 -4.84
N VAL A 21 -13.57 6.82 -5.34
CA VAL A 21 -12.50 7.35 -4.47
C VAL A 21 -13.02 8.45 -3.54
N GLU A 22 -13.86 9.36 -4.02
CA GLU A 22 -14.39 10.47 -3.22
C GLU A 22 -15.40 9.98 -2.18
N LYS A 23 -16.19 8.96 -2.51
CA LYS A 23 -17.08 8.32 -1.53
C LYS A 23 -16.28 7.71 -0.38
N THR A 24 -15.19 7.01 -0.69
CA THR A 24 -14.30 6.47 0.34
C THR A 24 -13.55 7.58 1.08
N ALA A 25 -13.10 8.64 0.39
CA ALA A 25 -12.52 9.81 1.05
C ALA A 25 -13.47 10.40 2.08
N GLN A 26 -14.76 10.55 1.76
CA GLN A 26 -15.75 11.03 2.72
C GLN A 26 -15.90 10.08 3.92
N GLN A 27 -15.93 8.77 3.71
CA GLN A 27 -15.97 7.79 4.81
C GLN A 27 -14.76 7.94 5.76
N PHE A 28 -13.57 8.20 5.23
CA PHE A 28 -12.38 8.46 6.05
C PHE A 28 -12.48 9.82 6.77
N ARG A 29 -13.02 10.85 6.14
CA ARG A 29 -13.28 12.14 6.80
C ARG A 29 -14.26 11.98 7.97
N ASP A 30 -15.31 11.19 7.80
CA ASP A 30 -16.29 10.89 8.85
C ASP A 30 -15.67 10.14 10.04
N LEU A 31 -14.61 9.35 9.79
CA LEU A 31 -13.79 8.70 10.82
C LEU A 31 -12.76 9.63 11.48
N GLY A 32 -12.73 10.91 11.08
CA GLY A 32 -11.84 11.92 11.66
C GLY A 32 -10.48 12.01 10.97
N PHE A 33 -10.31 11.50 9.75
CA PHE A 33 -9.08 11.69 8.98
C PHE A 33 -9.17 12.91 8.07
N ILE A 34 -8.15 13.77 8.10
CA ILE A 34 -7.85 14.65 6.96
C ILE A 34 -7.49 13.81 5.74
N VAL A 35 -8.21 14.04 4.63
CA VAL A 35 -7.98 13.39 3.34
C VAL A 35 -7.60 14.45 2.30
N VAL A 36 -6.45 14.29 1.67
CA VAL A 36 -5.90 15.21 0.68
C VAL A 36 -6.12 14.66 -0.74
N PRO A 37 -6.61 15.46 -1.70
CA PRO A 37 -6.67 15.05 -3.10
C PRO A 37 -5.28 14.63 -3.61
N GLY A 38 -5.19 13.44 -4.20
CA GLY A 38 -3.92 12.93 -4.71
C GLY A 38 -3.70 13.34 -6.17
N GLY A 39 -4.63 12.96 -7.05
CA GLY A 39 -4.62 13.28 -8.47
C GLY A 39 -5.07 12.15 -9.37
N THR A 40 -4.91 12.35 -10.67
CA THR A 40 -5.22 11.37 -11.71
C THR A 40 -3.94 10.73 -12.22
N HIS A 41 -3.89 9.40 -12.22
CA HIS A 41 -2.73 8.65 -12.71
C HIS A 41 -2.59 8.81 -14.23
N THR A 42 -1.35 8.73 -14.71
CA THR A 42 -1.04 8.85 -16.15
C THR A 42 -1.95 7.96 -17.00
N GLY A 43 -2.63 8.56 -17.97
CA GLY A 43 -3.61 7.88 -18.83
C GLY A 43 -5.06 7.98 -18.36
N GLY A 44 -5.36 8.62 -17.22
CA GLY A 44 -6.75 8.89 -16.80
C GLY A 44 -7.53 7.67 -16.32
N LEU A 45 -6.86 6.53 -16.13
CA LEU A 45 -7.51 5.25 -15.83
C LEU A 45 -7.72 5.02 -14.33
N ALA A 46 -7.06 5.80 -13.49
CA ALA A 46 -7.18 5.73 -12.05
C ALA A 46 -6.98 7.08 -11.39
N GLU A 47 -7.52 7.21 -10.20
CA GLU A 47 -7.47 8.40 -9.36
C GLU A 47 -7.22 7.99 -7.92
N ASN A 48 -6.62 8.90 -7.15
CA ASN A 48 -6.35 8.65 -5.74
C ASN A 48 -6.59 9.86 -4.83
N CYS A 49 -6.78 9.54 -3.56
CA CYS A 49 -6.78 10.45 -2.42
C CYS A 49 -5.85 9.89 -1.35
N LEU A 50 -5.31 10.76 -0.50
CA LEU A 50 -4.26 10.40 0.45
C LEU A 50 -4.68 10.73 1.87
N VAL A 51 -4.41 9.81 2.79
CA VAL A 51 -4.38 10.07 4.24
C VAL A 51 -2.92 10.01 4.66
N VAL A 52 -2.31 11.14 4.98
CA VAL A 52 -0.86 11.25 5.22
C VAL A 52 -0.61 11.38 6.72
N PHE A 53 0.23 10.53 7.30
CA PHE A 53 0.52 10.54 8.73
C PHE A 53 1.83 11.26 9.08
N GLN A 54 1.99 11.59 10.37
CA GLN A 54 3.18 12.27 10.90
C GLN A 54 4.44 11.39 10.85
N ASP A 55 4.28 10.07 10.87
CA ASP A 55 5.39 9.12 10.74
C ASP A 55 5.96 9.02 9.30
N GLY A 56 5.33 9.70 8.34
CA GLY A 56 5.73 9.75 6.94
C GLY A 56 5.10 8.69 6.05
N VAL A 57 4.35 7.74 6.63
CA VAL A 57 3.54 6.75 5.92
C VAL A 57 2.22 7.40 5.48
N TYR A 58 1.61 6.89 4.42
CA TYR A 58 0.27 7.30 4.03
C TYR A 58 -0.61 6.12 3.58
N LEU A 59 -1.93 6.29 3.65
CA LEU A 59 -2.89 5.42 2.97
C LEU A 59 -3.22 6.03 1.61
N GLU A 60 -3.07 5.25 0.55
CA GLU A 60 -3.52 5.60 -0.79
C GLU A 60 -4.92 5.05 -1.01
N LEU A 61 -5.93 5.91 -0.93
CA LEU A 61 -7.29 5.58 -1.35
C LEU A 61 -7.28 5.60 -2.87
N PHE A 62 -7.36 4.44 -3.50
CA PHE A 62 -7.17 4.28 -4.94
C PHE A 62 -8.44 3.75 -5.60
N SER A 63 -8.78 4.29 -6.77
CA SER A 63 -9.89 3.79 -7.58
C SER A 63 -9.51 3.79 -9.05
N PHE A 64 -9.91 2.74 -9.77
CA PHE A 64 -9.98 2.83 -11.23
C PHE A 64 -11.15 3.73 -11.61
N THR A 65 -11.04 4.54 -12.65
CA THR A 65 -12.13 5.45 -13.04
C THR A 65 -13.36 4.70 -13.53
N HIS A 66 -13.17 3.49 -14.09
CA HIS A 66 -14.24 2.66 -14.63
C HIS A 66 -14.03 1.17 -14.34
N PRO A 67 -15.11 0.36 -14.28
CA PRO A 67 -14.99 -1.10 -14.17
C PRO A 67 -14.37 -1.70 -15.44
N LEU A 68 -13.77 -2.88 -15.31
CA LEU A 68 -13.15 -3.62 -16.42
C LEU A 68 -14.07 -3.82 -17.64
N SER A 69 -15.38 -3.93 -17.41
CA SER A 69 -16.39 -4.09 -18.48
C SER A 69 -16.64 -2.83 -19.30
N HIS A 70 -16.20 -1.67 -18.82
CA HIS A 70 -16.29 -0.41 -19.55
C HIS A 70 -15.35 -0.39 -20.77
N TYR A 71 -14.19 -1.02 -20.63
CA TYR A 71 -13.17 -1.05 -21.68
C TYR A 71 -13.46 -2.18 -22.68
N PRO A 72 -13.33 -1.93 -24.01
CA PRO A 72 -13.51 -2.97 -25.01
C PRO A 72 -12.58 -4.18 -24.77
N PRO A 73 -13.01 -5.40 -25.10
CA PRO A 73 -12.13 -6.57 -25.10
C PRO A 73 -10.84 -6.31 -25.91
N SER A 74 -9.68 -6.72 -25.38
CA SER A 74 -8.36 -6.52 -26.00
C SER A 74 -7.97 -5.05 -26.25
N SER A 75 -8.62 -4.10 -25.59
CA SER A 75 -8.14 -2.72 -25.57
C SER A 75 -6.89 -2.61 -24.68
N PRO A 76 -5.93 -1.75 -25.03
CA PRO A 76 -4.75 -1.51 -24.19
C PRO A 76 -5.09 -1.12 -22.74
N GLU A 77 -6.20 -0.43 -22.52
CA GLU A 77 -6.69 -0.04 -21.19
C GLU A 77 -7.14 -1.26 -20.38
N ARG A 78 -7.84 -2.21 -21.02
CA ARG A 78 -8.31 -3.43 -20.37
C ARG A 78 -7.17 -4.38 -20.05
N GLU A 79 -6.22 -4.56 -20.96
CA GLU A 79 -5.03 -5.41 -20.77
C GLU A 79 -4.16 -4.93 -19.60
N LYS A 80 -4.04 -3.60 -19.43
CA LYS A 80 -3.35 -2.98 -18.28
C LYS A 80 -4.02 -3.29 -16.93
N GLN A 81 -5.31 -3.58 -16.93
CA GLN A 81 -6.10 -3.71 -15.71
C GLN A 81 -6.48 -5.17 -15.39
N ASP A 82 -6.69 -6.03 -16.39
CA ASP A 82 -7.11 -7.43 -16.22
C ASP A 82 -5.94 -8.41 -16.00
N GLY A 83 -4.69 -7.96 -16.19
CA GLY A 83 -3.50 -8.76 -15.93
C GLY A 83 -3.34 -9.95 -16.86
N SER A 84 -3.96 -9.92 -18.05
CA SER A 84 -4.05 -11.03 -19.03
C SER A 84 -2.72 -11.45 -19.71
N GLY A 85 -1.57 -11.02 -19.19
CA GLY A 85 -0.31 -11.72 -19.45
C GLY A 85 0.49 -11.30 -20.68
N VAL A 86 0.46 -10.02 -21.08
CA VAL A 86 1.56 -9.49 -21.93
C VAL A 86 2.68 -9.01 -21.01
N GLU A 87 3.66 -9.89 -20.82
CA GLU A 87 4.80 -9.70 -19.94
C GLU A 87 5.78 -8.65 -20.48
N TYR A 88 6.16 -7.72 -19.59
CA TYR A 88 7.37 -6.88 -19.46
C TYR A 88 6.97 -5.68 -18.53
N LEU A 89 7.75 -5.13 -17.58
CA LEU A 89 9.15 -4.68 -17.64
C LEU A 89 9.84 -4.49 -16.26
N PRO A 90 11.19 -4.40 -16.22
CA PRO A 90 11.92 -3.64 -15.21
C PRO A 90 11.40 -2.18 -15.15
N ASP A 91 11.21 -1.68 -13.93
CA ASP A 91 10.81 -0.32 -13.61
C ASP A 91 9.51 0.15 -14.27
N MET A 92 8.35 -0.22 -13.72
CA MET A 92 7.06 0.35 -14.15
C MET A 92 7.01 1.84 -13.83
N LYS A 93 7.21 2.69 -14.84
CA LYS A 93 7.07 4.14 -14.68
C LYS A 93 5.63 4.49 -14.34
N GLY A 94 5.44 5.05 -13.16
CA GLY A 94 4.19 5.62 -12.69
C GLY A 94 4.27 7.13 -12.61
N GLY A 95 3.12 7.76 -12.57
CA GLY A 95 3.00 9.19 -12.41
C GLY A 95 1.57 9.60 -12.15
N ARG A 96 1.39 10.79 -11.59
CA ARG A 96 0.09 11.44 -11.50
C ARG A 96 0.21 12.94 -11.64
N GLU A 97 -0.85 13.54 -12.16
CA GLU A 97 -1.02 14.98 -12.18
C GLU A 97 -1.84 15.42 -10.97
N ARG A 98 -1.30 16.38 -10.23
CA ARG A 98 -1.97 17.00 -9.08
C ARG A 98 -2.96 18.08 -9.53
N PRO A 99 -3.92 18.47 -8.66
CA PRO A 99 -4.82 19.59 -8.95
C PRO A 99 -4.13 20.93 -9.21
N ASP A 100 -2.89 21.13 -8.74
CA ASP A 100 -2.08 22.32 -8.99
C ASP A 100 -1.24 22.25 -10.29
N GLY A 101 -1.47 21.23 -11.13
CA GLY A 101 -0.79 21.03 -12.41
C GLY A 101 0.62 20.45 -12.30
N LYS A 102 1.10 20.12 -11.10
CA LYS A 102 2.39 19.42 -10.94
C LYS A 102 2.26 17.98 -11.39
N VAL A 103 3.16 17.57 -12.28
CA VAL A 103 3.33 16.18 -12.69
C VAL A 103 4.46 15.57 -11.86
N LEU A 104 4.16 14.47 -11.17
CA LEU A 104 5.12 13.74 -10.36
C LEU A 104 5.26 12.32 -10.88
N GLU A 105 6.49 11.80 -10.84
CA GLU A 105 6.88 10.52 -11.42
C GLU A 105 7.57 9.64 -10.39
N TRP A 106 7.37 8.33 -10.54
CA TRP A 106 8.00 7.28 -9.74
C TRP A 106 8.19 6.01 -10.57
N VAL A 107 8.90 5.05 -9.99
CA VAL A 107 9.12 3.72 -10.54
C VAL A 107 8.57 2.69 -9.56
N ILE A 108 7.76 1.75 -10.05
CA ILE A 108 7.30 0.60 -9.28
C ILE A 108 8.09 -0.64 -9.68
N LEU A 109 8.63 -1.33 -8.68
CA LEU A 109 9.11 -2.71 -8.80
C LEU A 109 8.13 -3.62 -8.07
N GLY A 110 7.28 -4.30 -8.84
CA GLY A 110 6.31 -5.26 -8.32
C GLY A 110 6.80 -6.70 -8.43
N PRO A 111 6.08 -7.65 -7.80
CA PRO A 111 6.30 -9.06 -8.04
C PRO A 111 5.97 -9.44 -9.50
N GLY A 112 6.61 -10.48 -10.02
CA GLY A 112 6.37 -10.99 -11.38
C GLY A 112 4.92 -11.46 -11.60
N PRO A 113 4.50 -11.65 -12.86
CA PRO A 113 3.10 -11.93 -13.23
C PRO A 113 2.52 -13.20 -12.60
N GLU A 114 3.38 -14.15 -12.24
CA GLU A 114 3.03 -15.41 -11.55
C GLU A 114 2.50 -15.20 -10.12
N LEU A 115 2.78 -14.04 -9.51
CA LEU A 115 2.36 -13.71 -8.15
C LEU A 115 1.14 -12.79 -8.18
N LYS A 116 0.05 -13.23 -7.57
CA LYS A 116 -1.19 -12.46 -7.48
C LYS A 116 -0.95 -11.13 -6.76
N ARG A 117 -1.37 -10.02 -7.39
CA ARG A 117 -1.36 -8.67 -6.79
C ARG A 117 -2.03 -8.69 -5.41
N GLY A 118 -1.41 -8.07 -4.42
CA GLY A 118 -1.89 -8.02 -3.04
C GLY A 118 -1.37 -9.15 -2.13
N THR A 119 -0.63 -10.12 -2.68
CA THR A 119 -0.04 -11.24 -1.89
C THR A 119 1.35 -10.92 -1.35
N VAL A 120 2.12 -10.09 -2.06
CA VAL A 120 3.47 -9.66 -1.66
C VAL A 120 3.66 -8.16 -1.88
N LEU A 121 4.68 -7.60 -1.21
CA LEU A 121 5.02 -6.19 -1.25
C LEU A 121 5.50 -5.75 -2.66
N PHE A 122 5.39 -4.45 -2.94
CA PHE A 122 6.04 -3.80 -4.09
C PHE A 122 6.91 -2.66 -3.58
N PHE A 123 7.89 -2.24 -4.39
CA PHE A 123 8.73 -1.08 -4.10
C PHE A 123 8.33 0.11 -4.95
N CYS A 124 8.38 1.29 -4.35
CA CYS A 124 8.15 2.57 -5.01
C CYS A 124 9.40 3.43 -4.88
N GLY A 125 10.03 3.75 -6.00
CA GLY A 125 11.17 4.64 -6.10
C GLY A 125 10.76 5.99 -6.66
N ASP A 126 10.90 7.04 -5.87
CA ASP A 126 10.67 8.41 -6.31
C ASP A 126 11.64 8.83 -7.43
N VAL A 127 11.13 9.27 -8.58
CA VAL A 127 11.92 9.92 -9.63
C VAL A 127 11.89 11.44 -9.44
N THR A 128 10.71 11.97 -9.12
CA THR A 128 10.51 13.36 -8.68
C THR A 128 10.63 13.48 -7.16
N LEU A 129 10.73 14.71 -6.63
CA LEU A 129 10.88 14.92 -5.19
C LEU A 129 9.70 14.32 -4.41
N ARG A 130 9.97 13.49 -3.40
CA ARG A 130 8.92 12.79 -2.61
C ARG A 130 7.85 13.74 -2.04
N HIS A 131 8.20 14.96 -1.63
CA HIS A 131 7.22 15.92 -1.10
C HIS A 131 6.24 16.45 -2.16
N TRP A 132 6.48 16.19 -3.44
CA TRP A 132 5.47 16.41 -4.50
C TRP A 132 4.46 15.27 -4.49
N ARG A 133 4.93 14.03 -4.31
CA ARG A 133 4.09 12.82 -4.19
C ARG A 133 3.32 12.75 -2.88
N VAL A 134 3.92 13.17 -1.77
CA VAL A 134 3.33 13.07 -0.43
C VAL A 134 3.19 14.48 0.14
N PRO A 135 1.96 15.02 0.23
CA PRO A 135 1.73 16.42 0.58
C PRO A 135 1.78 16.65 2.10
N PHE A 136 2.98 16.82 2.65
CA PHE A 136 3.17 17.18 4.07
C PHE A 136 2.85 18.63 4.39
N ASP A 137 2.83 19.51 3.38
CA ASP A 137 2.52 20.93 3.53
C ASP A 137 1.11 21.25 2.99
N PRO A 138 0.30 22.02 3.75
CA PRO A 138 0.60 22.53 5.08
C PRO A 138 0.64 21.42 6.14
N PRO A 139 1.33 21.62 7.29
CA PRO A 139 1.44 20.61 8.34
C PRO A 139 0.09 20.04 8.81
N SER A 140 -1.00 20.80 8.69
CA SER A 140 -2.36 20.32 8.99
C SER A 140 -2.79 19.08 8.20
N ASN A 141 -2.14 18.77 7.07
CA ASN A 141 -2.42 17.56 6.30
C ASN A 141 -2.15 16.26 7.09
N THR A 142 -1.29 16.32 8.12
CA THR A 142 -0.92 15.16 8.95
C THR A 142 -1.48 15.18 10.36
N TRP A 143 -2.31 16.18 10.69
CA TRP A 143 -2.92 16.33 12.02
C TRP A 143 -4.40 15.99 11.93
N HIS A 144 -4.70 14.72 12.18
CA HIS A 144 -6.05 14.18 12.05
C HIS A 144 -6.87 14.41 13.34
N PRO A 145 -8.14 14.85 13.24
CA PRO A 145 -9.08 14.83 14.36
C PRO A 145 -9.20 13.49 15.09
N SER A 146 -8.98 12.37 14.40
CA SER A 146 -8.92 11.03 14.98
C SER A 146 -7.74 10.81 15.95
N THR A 147 -6.80 11.76 16.01
CA THR A 147 -5.54 11.70 16.76
C THR A 147 -4.54 10.64 16.29
N THR A 148 -4.86 9.89 15.24
CA THR A 148 -3.94 8.97 14.59
C THR A 148 -2.73 9.73 14.06
N SER A 149 -1.53 9.25 14.38
CA SER A 149 -0.26 9.86 13.96
C SER A 149 0.59 8.96 13.05
N GLY A 150 0.16 7.72 12.79
CA GLY A 150 0.95 6.74 12.05
C GLY A 150 0.30 5.37 11.94
N ILE A 151 1.10 4.39 11.51
CA ILE A 151 0.71 2.98 11.45
C ILE A 151 1.41 2.20 12.56
N ALA A 152 0.65 1.53 13.42
CA ALA A 152 1.18 0.65 14.46
C ALA A 152 1.52 -0.75 13.92
N HIS A 153 0.63 -1.34 13.12
CA HIS A 153 0.88 -2.64 12.49
C HIS A 153 0.09 -2.85 11.21
N VAL A 154 0.59 -3.78 10.39
CA VAL A 154 -0.09 -4.32 9.21
C VAL A 154 -0.19 -5.82 9.38
N ARG A 155 -1.40 -6.36 9.37
CA ARG A 155 -1.64 -7.80 9.44
C ARG A 155 -1.98 -8.37 8.07
N VAL A 156 -1.22 -9.36 7.67
CA VAL A 156 -1.44 -10.16 6.46
C VAL A 156 -1.98 -11.53 6.87
N LEU A 157 -3.09 -11.92 6.27
CA LEU A 157 -3.59 -13.30 6.35
C LEU A 157 -3.21 -14.07 5.10
N VAL A 158 -2.74 -15.30 5.32
CA VAL A 158 -2.29 -16.22 4.27
C VAL A 158 -2.84 -17.62 4.54
N ASP A 159 -3.08 -18.38 3.49
CA ASP A 159 -3.42 -19.80 3.60
C ASP A 159 -2.25 -20.59 4.22
N GLU A 160 -2.57 -21.62 5.02
CA GLU A 160 -1.56 -22.46 5.67
C GLU A 160 -0.59 -23.12 4.68
N LYS A 161 -1.07 -23.46 3.48
CA LYS A 161 -0.23 -24.04 2.42
C LYS A 161 0.83 -23.07 1.88
N ASP A 162 0.58 -21.76 1.97
CA ASP A 162 1.40 -20.71 1.36
C ASP A 162 2.25 -19.95 2.40
N ILE A 163 1.98 -20.13 3.71
CA ILE A 163 2.65 -19.37 4.78
C ILE A 163 4.18 -19.53 4.73
N VAL A 164 4.70 -20.75 4.62
CA VAL A 164 6.16 -20.99 4.67
C VAL A 164 6.87 -20.24 3.54
N THR A 165 6.31 -20.29 2.33
CA THR A 165 6.85 -19.56 1.17
C THR A 165 6.84 -18.05 1.41
N LEU A 166 5.71 -17.51 1.90
CA LEU A 166 5.58 -16.08 2.18
C LEU A 166 6.54 -15.61 3.28
N LEU A 167 6.70 -16.36 4.37
CA LEU A 167 7.61 -16.02 5.46
C LEU A 167 9.07 -15.97 4.98
N ASN A 168 9.49 -16.94 4.15
CA ASN A 168 10.83 -16.97 3.55
C ASN A 168 11.07 -15.78 2.61
N GLN A 169 10.07 -15.46 1.77
CA GLN A 169 10.12 -14.30 0.87
C GLN A 169 10.23 -13.00 1.66
N LEU A 170 9.36 -12.79 2.67
CA LEU A 170 9.36 -11.58 3.49
C LEU A 170 10.65 -11.42 4.30
N THR A 171 11.18 -12.50 4.88
CA THR A 171 12.48 -12.46 5.58
C THR A 171 13.60 -12.00 4.64
N SER A 172 13.60 -12.51 3.41
CA SER A 172 14.60 -12.15 2.39
C SER A 172 14.42 -10.70 1.91
N ILE A 173 13.18 -10.26 1.71
CA ILE A 173 12.82 -8.91 1.26
C ILE A 173 13.16 -7.88 2.33
N ILE A 174 12.67 -8.06 3.56
CA ILE A 174 12.89 -7.15 4.69
C ILE A 174 14.36 -7.16 5.12
N ASN A 175 15.07 -8.26 4.81
CA ASN A 175 16.46 -8.47 5.16
C ASN A 175 16.69 -8.38 6.68
N SER A 176 15.77 -8.96 7.46
CA SER A 176 15.92 -9.12 8.90
C SER A 176 15.10 -10.30 9.42
N GLN A 177 15.55 -10.89 10.52
CA GLN A 177 14.83 -11.98 11.19
C GLN A 177 13.56 -11.45 11.86
N PRO A 178 12.51 -12.28 11.96
CA PRO A 178 11.30 -11.92 12.69
C PRO A 178 11.60 -11.73 14.18
N ILE A 179 10.89 -10.78 14.80
CA ILE A 179 10.94 -10.52 16.24
C ILE A 179 9.99 -11.44 17.03
N THR A 180 9.06 -12.08 16.33
CA THR A 180 8.12 -13.05 16.88
C THR A 180 7.94 -14.15 15.85
N ALA A 181 8.02 -15.40 16.29
CA ALA A 181 7.74 -16.57 15.47
C ALA A 181 7.07 -17.61 16.37
N THR A 182 5.75 -17.71 16.23
CA THR A 182 4.89 -18.67 16.93
C THR A 182 4.26 -19.63 15.92
N GLU A 183 3.50 -20.62 16.38
CA GLU A 183 2.78 -21.53 15.48
C GLU A 183 1.78 -20.82 14.56
N THR A 184 1.24 -19.67 14.98
CA THR A 184 0.13 -18.99 14.28
C THR A 184 0.49 -17.61 13.76
N GLU A 185 1.61 -17.05 14.22
CA GLU A 185 1.96 -15.66 13.94
C GLU A 185 3.47 -15.48 13.87
N THR A 186 3.91 -14.77 12.83
CA THR A 186 5.29 -14.31 12.66
C THR A 186 5.27 -12.81 12.40
N ALA A 187 6.15 -12.05 13.06
CA ALA A 187 6.17 -10.60 12.94
C ALA A 187 7.58 -10.03 12.75
N TRP A 188 7.68 -8.95 11.98
CA TRP A 188 8.88 -8.15 11.78
C TRP A 188 8.63 -6.70 12.18
N VAL A 189 9.65 -6.05 12.70
CA VAL A 189 9.64 -4.58 12.81
C VAL A 189 9.92 -4.00 11.43
N LEU A 190 9.14 -3.02 10.99
CA LEU A 190 9.47 -2.16 9.87
C LEU A 190 9.80 -0.75 10.38
N ASN A 191 10.49 0.01 9.54
CA ASN A 191 10.80 1.40 9.79
C ASN A 191 9.81 2.32 9.06
N THR A 192 9.63 3.51 9.59
CA THR A 192 9.07 4.67 8.88
C THR A 192 10.16 5.72 8.68
N LEU A 193 9.94 6.70 7.81
CA LEU A 193 10.89 7.80 7.62
C LEU A 193 11.15 8.57 8.92
N SER A 194 10.13 8.69 9.78
CA SER A 194 10.25 9.32 11.09
C SER A 194 11.06 8.48 12.09
N THR A 195 10.94 7.15 12.08
CA THR A 195 11.79 6.27 12.93
C THR A 195 13.27 6.26 12.54
N LEU A 196 13.59 6.59 11.28
CA LEU A 196 14.98 6.73 10.83
C LEU A 196 15.60 8.07 11.21
N SER A 197 14.75 9.08 11.43
CA SER A 197 15.16 10.46 11.67
C SER A 197 15.09 10.85 13.16
N SER A 198 14.41 10.06 14.00
CA SER A 198 14.10 10.40 15.40
C SER A 198 14.65 9.36 16.38
N THR A 199 15.32 9.81 17.45
CA THR A 199 15.87 8.94 18.52
C THR A 199 14.88 8.60 19.64
N SER A 200 13.67 9.16 19.68
CA SER A 200 12.67 8.80 20.70
C SER A 200 11.25 9.30 20.38
N GLY A 201 10.26 8.40 20.39
CA GLY A 201 8.83 8.79 20.48
C GLY A 201 7.84 7.91 19.70
N TYR A 202 8.22 7.45 18.51
CA TYR A 202 7.35 6.61 17.68
C TYR A 202 7.46 5.14 18.09
N LYS A 203 6.31 4.46 18.26
CA LYS A 203 6.28 3.01 18.43
C LYS A 203 6.77 2.34 17.14
N SER A 204 7.47 1.22 17.29
CA SER A 204 7.95 0.43 16.15
C SER A 204 6.78 -0.17 15.38
N LEU A 205 6.70 0.12 14.07
CA LEU A 205 5.71 -0.48 13.18
C LEU A 205 5.96 -1.97 13.03
N GLN A 206 4.91 -2.80 13.05
CA GLN A 206 5.03 -4.25 12.85
C GLN A 206 4.34 -4.73 11.57
N LEU A 207 5.04 -5.55 10.78
CA LEU A 207 4.40 -6.41 9.78
C LEU A 207 4.14 -7.76 10.42
N ILE A 208 2.88 -8.16 10.49
CA ILE A 208 2.43 -9.39 11.13
C ILE A 208 1.84 -10.31 10.07
N VAL A 209 2.32 -11.54 9.97
CA VAL A 209 1.75 -12.59 9.13
C VAL A 209 1.15 -13.64 10.06
N SER A 210 -0.13 -13.93 9.88
CA SER A 210 -0.82 -14.94 10.67
C SER A 210 -1.61 -15.91 9.81
N THR A 211 -1.61 -17.18 10.21
CA THR A 211 -2.57 -18.19 9.76
C THR A 211 -3.77 -18.20 10.70
N LEU A 212 -4.86 -18.81 10.25
CA LEU A 212 -6.10 -18.85 11.01
C LEU A 212 -6.18 -20.14 11.82
N LYS A 213 -6.15 -20.02 13.16
CA LYS A 213 -6.82 -21.00 14.01
C LYS A 213 -8.20 -20.42 14.39
N GLN A 214 -9.27 -21.12 13.95
CA GLN A 214 -10.72 -20.95 14.21
C GLN A 214 -11.58 -20.00 13.33
N ASP A 215 -12.47 -20.65 12.60
CA ASP A 215 -13.81 -20.38 12.03
C ASP A 215 -14.20 -19.01 11.42
N ASP A 216 -14.09 -17.87 12.11
CA ASP A 216 -14.70 -16.62 11.60
C ASP A 216 -13.90 -15.95 10.47
N LYS A 217 -12.57 -16.05 10.52
CA LYS A 217 -11.69 -15.46 9.50
C LYS A 217 -11.59 -16.32 8.23
N HIS A 218 -12.03 -17.58 8.30
CA HIS A 218 -11.97 -18.53 7.19
C HIS A 218 -12.97 -18.17 6.09
N LYS A 219 -14.13 -17.60 6.47
CA LYS A 219 -15.13 -17.08 5.53
C LYS A 219 -14.59 -15.89 4.73
N VAL A 220 -13.91 -14.97 5.40
CA VAL A 220 -13.38 -13.77 4.75
C VAL A 220 -12.24 -14.14 3.78
N LEU A 221 -11.38 -15.11 4.13
CA LEU A 221 -10.32 -15.58 3.21
C LEU A 221 -10.92 -16.26 1.97
N LYS A 222 -11.99 -17.04 2.13
CA LYS A 222 -12.72 -17.62 0.99
C LYS A 222 -13.35 -16.56 0.08
N GLU A 223 -13.81 -15.44 0.64
CA GLU A 223 -14.47 -14.37 -0.11
C GLU A 223 -13.48 -13.38 -0.74
N ARG A 224 -12.38 -13.04 -0.04
CA ARG A 224 -11.45 -11.97 -0.42
C ARG A 224 -10.07 -12.45 -0.86
N GLY A 225 -9.70 -13.69 -0.51
CA GLY A 225 -8.36 -14.24 -0.72
C GLY A 225 -7.31 -13.71 0.29
N PRO A 226 -6.06 -14.18 0.19
CA PRO A 226 -4.95 -13.74 1.04
C PRO A 226 -4.58 -12.27 0.77
N GLY A 227 -4.03 -11.61 1.79
CA GLY A 227 -3.61 -10.20 1.69
C GLY A 227 -3.69 -9.45 3.02
N VAL A 228 -3.66 -8.13 2.97
CA VAL A 228 -3.81 -7.26 4.14
C VAL A 228 -5.24 -7.33 4.67
N TYR A 229 -5.38 -7.62 5.96
CA TYR A 229 -6.65 -7.77 6.65
C TYR A 229 -6.90 -6.76 7.75
N GLU A 230 -5.82 -6.25 8.33
CA GLU A 230 -5.88 -5.33 9.45
C GLU A 230 -4.77 -4.31 9.29
N VAL A 231 -5.10 -3.05 9.55
CA VAL A 231 -4.13 -1.97 9.69
C VAL A 231 -4.42 -1.33 11.04
N GLY A 232 -3.50 -1.48 11.98
CA GLY A 232 -3.53 -0.80 13.26
C GLY A 232 -2.99 0.61 13.10
N LEU A 233 -3.76 1.60 13.58
CA LEU A 233 -3.49 3.03 13.51
C LEU A 233 -3.14 3.60 14.90
#